data_AF-A0A1F8ZU83-F1
#
_entry.id   AF-A0A1F8ZU83-F1
#
_cell.length_a   1.000
_cell.length_b   1.000
_cell.length_c   1.000
_cell.angle_alpha   90.00
_cell.angle_beta   90.00
_cell.angle_gamma   90.00
#
_symmetry.space_group_name_H-M   'P 1'
#
loop_
_entity.id
_entity.type
_entity.pdbx_description
1 polymer ?
#
loop_
_entity_poly.entity_id
_entity_poly.type
_entity_poly.pdbx_seq_one_letter_code
_entity_poly.pdbx_strand_id
1 'polypeptide(L)'
;MPGRFPAPWCRELQFKAKVALAALKNEATVSELTIRFGVHPTMITKWKQALVEGAAELFDKGQKSHQDQEAQIDELYRQIGMIEVEGDFLAKKLSL
;
A
#
# COMPACT_ATOMS: atom_id res chain seq x y z
N MET A 1 -36.29 1.78 12.75
CA MET A 1 -34.85 1.57 13.01
C MET A 1 -34.17 1.29 11.66
N PRO A 2 -33.70 2.29 10.90
CA PRO A 2 -33.05 2.03 9.62
C PRO A 2 -31.58 1.65 9.83
N GLY A 3 -31.12 0.70 9.02
CA GLY A 3 -29.85 0.00 9.16
C GLY A 3 -28.63 0.91 9.17
N ARG A 4 -27.68 0.53 10.02
CA ARG A 4 -26.35 1.11 10.21
C ARG A 4 -25.44 0.75 9.04
N PHE A 5 -25.77 1.19 7.82
CA PHE A 5 -24.86 1.10 6.69
C PHE A 5 -24.04 2.38 6.59
N PRO A 6 -22.70 2.30 6.62
CA PRO A 6 -21.86 3.49 6.45
C PRO A 6 -22.09 4.09 5.05
N ALA A 7 -22.12 5.42 4.96
CA ALA A 7 -22.31 6.13 3.70
C ALA A 7 -21.32 5.64 2.63
N PRO A 8 -21.68 5.64 1.34
CA PRO A 8 -20.86 5.05 0.27
C PRO A 8 -19.43 5.61 0.20
N TRP A 9 -19.25 6.89 0.52
CA TRP A 9 -17.95 7.58 0.60
C TRP A 9 -17.01 7.01 1.69
N CYS A 10 -17.56 6.37 2.74
CA CYS A 10 -16.77 5.72 3.79
C CYS A 10 -16.02 4.47 3.30
N ARG A 11 -16.22 4.01 2.06
CA ARG A 11 -15.45 2.90 1.49
C ARG A 11 -14.10 3.34 0.94
N GLU A 12 -13.96 4.61 0.57
CA GLU A 12 -12.72 5.15 -0.02
C GLU A 12 -11.57 5.16 0.99
N LEU A 13 -10.43 4.60 0.58
CA LEU A 13 -9.23 4.51 1.43
C LEU A 13 -8.66 5.91 1.76
N GLN A 14 -8.69 6.82 0.79
CA GLN A 14 -8.24 8.21 0.95
C GLN A 14 -9.08 8.95 2.01
N PHE A 15 -10.39 8.74 2.00
CA PHE A 15 -11.29 9.36 2.97
C PHE A 15 -11.04 8.82 4.39
N LYS A 16 -10.90 7.50 4.55
CA LYS A 16 -10.56 6.88 5.84
C LYS A 16 -9.23 7.40 6.39
N ALA A 17 -8.22 7.49 5.53
CA ALA A 17 -6.91 8.02 5.89
C ALA A 17 -7.00 9.49 6.34
N LYS A 18 -7.75 10.33 5.62
CA LYS A 18 -7.96 11.74 5.99
C LYS A 18 -8.65 11.89 7.34
N VAL A 19 -9.69 11.11 7.60
CA VAL A 19 -10.42 11.11 8.88
C VAL A 19 -9.54 10.58 10.02
N ALA A 20 -8.79 9.50 9.80
CA ALA A 20 -7.87 8.93 10.77
C ALA A 20 -6.72 9.89 11.10
N LEU A 21 -6.17 10.59 10.10
CA LEU A 21 -5.15 11.62 10.29
C LEU A 21 -5.67 12.81 11.09
N ALA A 22 -6.87 13.31 10.78
CA ALA A 22 -7.50 14.38 11.56
C ALA A 22 -7.75 13.97 13.02
N ALA A 23 -8.14 12.71 13.25
CA ALA A 23 -8.30 12.13 14.58
C ALA A 23 -6.97 11.87 15.33
N LEU A 24 -5.87 11.69 14.60
CA LEU A 24 -4.53 11.47 15.15
C LEU A 24 -3.86 12.79 15.52
N LYS A 25 -4.02 13.83 14.69
CA LYS A 25 -3.45 15.16 14.94
C LYS A 25 -4.12 15.94 16.09
N ASN A 26 -5.16 15.39 16.73
CA ASN A 26 -5.98 16.07 17.74
C ASN A 26 -6.53 17.44 17.25
N GLU A 27 -6.62 17.67 15.94
CA GLU A 27 -7.12 18.92 15.36
C GLU A 27 -8.62 19.10 15.57
N ALA A 28 -9.35 18.03 15.89
CA ALA A 28 -10.76 18.03 16.24
C ALA A 28 -11.09 16.83 17.15
N THR A 29 -12.04 17.01 18.06
CA THR A 29 -12.51 15.89 18.90
C THR A 29 -13.26 14.86 18.05
N VAL A 30 -13.30 13.60 18.48
CA VAL A 30 -14.03 12.52 17.75
C VAL A 30 -15.49 12.93 17.51
N SER A 31 -16.08 13.66 18.46
CA SER A 31 -17.43 14.22 18.36
C SER A 31 -17.58 15.27 17.24
N GLU A 32 -16.60 16.16 17.07
CA GLU A 32 -16.59 17.14 15.98
C GLU A 32 -16.35 16.49 14.62
N LEU A 33 -15.50 15.47 14.56
CA LEU A 33 -15.26 14.70 13.33
C LEU A 33 -16.51 13.90 12.92
N THR A 34 -17.28 13.41 13.89
CA THR A 34 -18.58 12.78 13.63
C THR A 34 -19.56 13.75 12.99
N ILE A 35 -19.61 15.01 13.43
CA ILE A 35 -20.49 16.03 12.85
C ILE A 35 -19.99 16.48 11.48
N ARG A 36 -18.68 16.74 11.34
CA ARG A 36 -18.09 17.24 10.07
C ARG A 36 -18.13 16.22 8.94
N PHE A 37 -17.88 14.95 9.24
CA PHE A 37 -17.76 13.90 8.22
C PHE A 37 -18.97 12.95 8.21
N GLY A 38 -19.92 13.09 9.14
CA GLY A 38 -21.08 12.19 9.26
C GLY A 38 -20.70 10.76 9.64
N VAL A 39 -19.55 10.56 10.27
CA VAL A 39 -18.99 9.22 10.57
C VAL A 39 -19.20 8.88 12.04
N HIS A 40 -19.70 7.67 12.33
CA HIS A 40 -19.90 7.21 13.70
C HIS A 40 -18.58 7.20 14.51
N PRO A 41 -18.56 7.65 15.78
CA PRO A 41 -17.35 7.75 16.61
C PRO A 41 -16.50 6.46 16.63
N THR A 42 -17.17 5.31 16.78
CA THR A 42 -16.51 3.99 16.77
C THR A 42 -15.72 3.71 15.49
N MET A 43 -16.17 4.19 14.33
CA MET A 43 -15.46 4.00 13.07
C MET A 43 -14.22 4.88 12.98
N ILE A 44 -14.29 6.09 13.52
CA ILE A 44 -13.15 7.02 13.60
C ILE A 44 -12.06 6.43 14.49
N THR A 45 -12.42 5.90 15.67
CA THR A 45 -11.47 5.21 16.55
C THR A 45 -10.84 3.99 15.87
N LYS A 46 -11.65 3.19 15.17
CA LYS A 46 -11.17 2.02 14.42
C LYS A 46 -10.18 2.41 13.31
N TRP A 47 -10.47 3.46 12.55
CA TRP A 47 -9.55 3.92 11.49
C TRP A 47 -8.30 4.59 12.05
N LYS A 48 -8.40 5.31 13.17
CA LYS A 48 -7.24 5.84 13.89
C LYS A 48 -6.31 4.71 14.32
N GLN A 49 -6.84 3.66 14.93
CA GLN A 49 -6.07 2.49 15.35
C GLN A 49 -5.44 1.78 14.15
N ALA A 50 -6.21 1.54 13.09
CA ALA A 50 -5.71 0.92 11.87
C ALA A 50 -4.61 1.76 11.19
N LEU A 51 -4.66 3.09 11.28
CA LEU A 51 -3.62 3.97 10.74
C LEU A 51 -2.34 3.92 11.59
N VAL A 52 -2.45 3.84 12.92
CA VAL A 52 -1.28 3.71 13.81
C VAL A 52 -0.60 2.35 13.64
N GLU A 53 -1.37 1.27 13.63
CA GLU A 53 -0.87 -0.09 13.43
C GLU A 53 -0.28 -0.26 12.02
N GLY A 54 -1.01 0.22 11.01
CA GLY A 54 -0.56 0.18 9.61
C GLY A 54 0.61 1.11 9.30
N ALA A 55 0.84 2.17 10.07
CA ALA A 55 1.98 3.07 9.85
C ALA A 55 3.31 2.35 10.03
N ALA A 56 3.46 1.52 11.08
CA ALA A 56 4.67 0.73 11.29
C ALA A 56 4.90 -0.25 10.13
N GLU A 57 3.84 -0.92 9.67
CA GLU A 57 3.92 -1.82 8.52
C GLU A 57 4.24 -1.09 7.21
N LEU A 58 3.78 0.15 7.02
CA LEU A 58 4.09 0.94 5.82
C LEU A 58 5.57 1.30 5.75
N PHE A 59 6.19 1.62 6.89
CA PHE A 59 7.63 1.88 6.95
C PHE A 59 8.46 0.59 6.79
N ASP A 60 7.98 -0.56 7.23
CA ASP A 60 8.65 -1.87 7.05
C ASP A 60 8.48 -2.45 5.63
N LYS A 61 7.28 -2.37 5.05
CA LYS A 61 6.98 -2.91 3.71
C LYS A 61 7.74 -2.21 2.60
N GLY A 62 8.01 -0.91 2.73
CA GLY A 62 8.78 -0.16 1.74
C GLY A 62 10.20 -0.69 1.54
N GLN A 63 10.81 -1.29 2.57
CA GLN A 63 12.15 -1.87 2.47
C GLN A 63 12.11 -3.26 1.84
N LYS A 64 11.14 -4.10 2.23
CA LYS A 64 10.99 -5.46 1.69
C LYS A 64 10.60 -5.47 0.21
N SER A 65 9.66 -4.61 -0.19
CA SER A 65 9.25 -4.55 -1.60
C SER A 65 10.37 -4.07 -2.52
N HIS A 66 11.28 -3.22 -2.03
CA HIS A 66 12.42 -2.76 -2.82
C HIS A 66 13.46 -3.87 -3.00
N GLN A 67 13.78 -4.60 -1.93
CA GLN A 67 14.70 -5.75 -2.00
C GLN A 67 14.18 -6.86 -2.90
N ASP A 68 12.88 -7.18 -2.83
CA ASP A 68 12.27 -8.19 -3.70
C ASP A 68 12.29 -7.74 -5.18
N GLN A 69 12.13 -6.44 -5.44
CA GLN A 69 12.24 -5.87 -6.78
C GLN A 69 13.69 -5.91 -7.30
N GLU A 70 14.67 -5.55 -6.48
CA GLU A 70 16.10 -5.65 -6.83
C GLU A 70 16.51 -7.10 -7.13
N ALA A 71 16.08 -8.06 -6.31
CA ALA A 71 16.35 -9.48 -6.54
C ALA A 71 15.72 -9.99 -7.86
N GLN A 72 14.52 -9.51 -8.19
CA GLN A 72 13.87 -9.84 -9.46
C GLN A 72 14.61 -9.23 -10.65
N ILE A 73 15.11 -7.99 -10.51
CA ILE A 73 15.90 -7.30 -11.54
C ILE A 73 17.22 -8.04 -11.79
N ASP A 74 17.92 -8.46 -10.73
CA ASP A 74 19.17 -9.22 -10.83
C ASP A 74 18.97 -10.56 -11.53
N GLU A 75 17.89 -11.29 -11.20
CA GLU A 75 17.57 -12.56 -11.86
C GLU A 75 17.26 -12.36 -13.36
N LEU A 76 16.54 -11.30 -13.70
CA LEU A 76 16.25 -10.96 -15.10
C LEU A 76 17.54 -10.62 -15.86
N TYR A 77 18.45 -9.84 -15.27
CA TYR A 77 19.74 -9.55 -15.90
C TYR A 77 20.59 -10.80 -16.11
N ARG A 78 20.57 -11.74 -15.15
CA ARG A 78 21.25 -13.03 -15.31
C ARG A 78 20.68 -13.84 -16.48
N GLN A 79 19.35 -13.90 -16.59
CA GLN A 79 18.69 -14.61 -17.68
C GLN A 79 18.99 -14.00 -19.05
N ILE A 80 19.00 -12.66 -19.15
CA ILE A 80 19.38 -11.96 -20.39
C ILE A 80 20.81 -12.36 -20.80
N GLY A 81 21.77 -12.29 -19.86
CA GLY A 81 23.15 -12.67 -20.16
C GLY A 81 23.32 -14.14 -20.56
N MET A 82 22.56 -15.07 -19.96
CA MET A 82 22.56 -16.47 -20.39
C MET A 82 22.06 -16.62 -21.82
N ILE A 83 20.95 -15.95 -22.16
CA ILE A 83 20.35 -16.01 -23.50
C ILE A 83 21.30 -15.40 -24.54
N GLU A 84 22.00 -14.32 -24.22
CA GLU A 84 23.01 -13.72 -25.11
C GLU A 84 24.16 -14.70 -25.41
N VAL A 85 24.71 -15.34 -24.37
CA VAL A 85 25.80 -16.33 -24.54
C VAL A 85 25.35 -17.55 -25.33
N GLU A 86 24.15 -18.06 -25.06
CA GLU A 86 23.56 -19.17 -25.84
C GLU A 86 23.33 -18.77 -27.30
N GLY A 87 22.84 -17.55 -27.54
CA GLY A 87 22.66 -16.98 -28.88
C GLY A 87 23.97 -16.87 -29.66
N ASP A 88 25.00 -16.30 -29.05
CA ASP A 88 26.33 -16.17 -29.64
C ASP A 88 26.96 -17.54 -29.94
N PHE A 89 26.79 -18.50 -29.04
CA PHE A 89 27.25 -19.87 -29.26
C PHE A 89 26.57 -20.52 -30.48
N LEU A 90 25.24 -20.39 -30.59
CA LEU A 90 24.48 -20.90 -31.73
C LEU A 90 24.88 -20.22 -33.04
N ALA A 91 25.03 -18.90 -33.04
CA ALA A 91 25.47 -18.13 -34.21
C ALA A 91 26.87 -18.56 -34.70
N LYS A 92 27.80 -18.81 -33.76
CA LYS A 92 29.14 -19.28 -34.08
C LYS A 92 29.15 -20.70 -34.64
N LYS A 93 28.27 -21.59 -34.15
CA LYS A 93 28.14 -22.96 -34.67
C LYS A 93 27.54 -23.00 -36.07
N LEU A 94 26.62 -22.10 -36.39
CA LEU A 94 25.97 -22.02 -37.71
C LEU A 94 26.84 -21.33 -38.78
N SER A 95 27.86 -20.59 -38.36
CA SER A 95 28.83 -19.93 -39.25
C SER A 95 30.11 -20.74 -39.49
N LEU A 96 30.17 -21.97 -38.96
CA LEU A 96 31.18 -23.01 -39.22
C LEU A 96 30.64 -24.04 -40.23
#